data_AF-A0A971NHM2-F1
#
_entry.id   AF-A0A971NHM2-F1
#
_cell.length_a   1.000
_cell.length_b   1.000
_cell.length_c   1.000
_cell.angle_alpha   90.00
_cell.angle_beta   90.00
_cell.angle_gamma   90.00
#
_symmetry.space_group_name_H-M   'P 1'
#
loop_
_entity.id
_entity.type
_entity.pdbx_description
1 polymer ?
#
loop_
_entity_poly.entity_id
_entity_poly.type
_entity_poly.pdbx_seq_one_letter_code
_entity_poly.pdbx_strand_id
1 'polypeptide(L)'
;HCADKKKLGFPVPIRVWLREEKYYNIVREKFTGETAEKFFHTKKLMQLLDEHRCGKADNSRKIWTVLTFIIWYERFFVKDTNDLSDTTITFGSNNNVQEYCCIG
;
A
#
# COMPACT_ATOMS: atom_id res chain seq x y z
N HIS A 1 -7.88 9.88 44.43
CA HIS A 1 -7.56 8.62 43.73
C HIS A 1 -8.13 8.68 42.32
N CYS A 2 -7.42 9.30 41.38
CA CYS A 2 -7.86 9.42 39.99
C CYS A 2 -6.67 9.17 39.07
N ALA A 3 -6.16 7.93 38.98
CA ALA A 3 -5.01 7.64 38.12
C ALA A 3 -4.89 6.18 37.61
N ASP A 4 -5.98 5.40 37.54
CA ASP A 4 -5.92 3.99 37.10
C ASP A 4 -6.65 3.70 35.78
N LYS A 5 -6.79 4.68 34.89
CA LYS A 5 -7.15 4.38 33.49
C LYS A 5 -5.88 3.97 32.74
N LYS A 6 -5.64 2.66 32.64
CA LYS A 6 -4.64 2.09 31.72
C LYS A 6 -4.80 2.77 30.35
N LYS A 7 -3.71 3.31 29.81
CA LYS A 7 -3.68 3.87 28.45
C LYS A 7 -4.06 2.76 27.46
N LEU A 8 -5.34 2.69 27.12
CA LEU A 8 -5.83 1.89 26.01
C LEU A 8 -5.39 2.66 24.78
N GLY A 9 -4.17 2.37 24.29
CA GLY A 9 -3.66 2.97 23.07
C GLY A 9 -4.72 2.84 21.98
N PHE A 10 -5.01 3.94 21.28
CA PHE A 10 -6.05 4.00 20.26
C PHE A 10 -5.81 2.88 19.22
N PRO A 11 -6.59 1.78 19.25
CA PRO A 11 -6.36 0.69 18.33
C PRO A 11 -6.84 1.13 16.95
N VAL A 12 -6.03 0.87 15.92
CA VAL A 12 -6.44 1.16 14.54
C VAL A 12 -7.70 0.34 14.23
N PRO A 13 -8.81 0.97 13.79
CA PRO A 13 -10.10 0.29 13.61
C PRO A 13 -10.16 -0.52 12.30
N ILE A 14 -9.15 -1.34 12.04
CA ILE A 14 -9.03 -2.17 10.81
C ILE A 14 -10.25 -3.05 10.60
N ARG A 15 -10.82 -3.60 11.68
CA ARG A 15 -12.00 -4.46 11.60
C ARG A 15 -13.22 -3.71 11.06
N VAL A 16 -13.35 -2.41 11.34
CA VAL A 16 -14.46 -1.58 10.84
C VAL A 16 -14.19 -1.23 9.39
N TRP A 17 -12.97 -0.80 9.07
CA TRP A 17 -12.60 -0.41 7.71
C TRP A 17 -12.73 -1.57 6.73
N LEU A 18 -12.30 -2.79 7.08
CA LEU A 18 -12.41 -3.94 6.17
C LEU A 18 -13.86 -4.39 5.89
N ARG A 19 -14.84 -3.94 6.68
CA ARG A 19 -16.27 -4.16 6.38
C ARG A 19 -16.81 -3.18 5.35
N GLU A 20 -16.17 -2.02 5.21
CA GLU A 20 -16.53 -1.02 4.23
C GLU A 20 -15.93 -1.36 2.85
N GLU A 21 -16.77 -1.33 1.81
CA GLU A 21 -16.37 -1.72 0.45
C GLU A 21 -15.20 -0.87 -0.10
N LYS A 22 -15.16 0.42 0.26
CA LYS A 22 -14.10 1.33 -0.15
C LYS A 22 -12.71 0.82 0.26
N TYR A 23 -12.55 0.46 1.53
CA TYR A 23 -11.25 -0.01 2.03
C TYR A 23 -10.97 -1.44 1.59
N TYR A 24 -11.98 -2.28 1.44
CA TYR A 24 -11.85 -3.60 0.81
C TYR A 24 -11.20 -3.49 -0.57
N ASN A 25 -11.68 -2.57 -1.43
CA ASN A 25 -11.15 -2.38 -2.78
C ASN A 25 -9.71 -1.87 -2.77
N ILE A 26 -9.37 -0.94 -1.87
CA ILE A 26 -7.99 -0.43 -1.71
C ILE A 26 -7.04 -1.56 -1.31
N VAL A 27 -7.41 -2.37 -0.32
CA VAL A 27 -6.59 -3.49 0.14
C VAL A 27 -6.46 -4.56 -0.96
N ARG A 28 -7.54 -4.82 -1.68
CA ARG A 28 -7.55 -5.73 -2.83
C ARG A 28 -6.54 -5.29 -3.88
N GLU A 29 -6.57 -4.01 -4.28
CA GLU A 29 -5.65 -3.45 -5.26
C GLU A 29 -4.19 -3.59 -4.81
N LYS A 30 -3.91 -3.29 -3.54
CA LYS A 30 -2.58 -3.47 -2.94
C LYS A 30 -2.12 -4.92 -2.92
N PHE A 31 -3.03 -5.87 -2.70
CA PHE A 31 -2.72 -7.29 -2.72
C PHE A 31 -2.54 -7.85 -4.13
N THR A 32 -3.08 -7.18 -5.16
CA THR A 32 -2.84 -7.51 -6.57
C THR A 32 -1.63 -6.79 -7.17
N GLY A 33 -0.94 -5.93 -6.42
CA GLY A 33 0.24 -5.24 -6.90
C GLY A 33 1.46 -6.18 -7.04
N GLU A 34 2.43 -5.77 -7.86
CA GLU A 34 3.65 -6.53 -8.15
C GLU A 34 4.44 -6.89 -6.88
N THR A 35 4.51 -5.97 -5.91
CA THR A 35 5.15 -6.21 -4.60
C THR A 35 4.48 -7.36 -3.86
N ALA A 36 3.14 -7.43 -3.87
CA ALA A 36 2.42 -8.47 -3.18
C ALA A 36 2.63 -9.84 -3.83
N GLU A 37 2.65 -9.90 -5.17
CA GLU A 37 2.92 -11.13 -5.92
C GLU A 37 4.36 -11.64 -5.73
N LYS A 38 5.33 -10.74 -5.56
CA LYS A 38 6.74 -11.09 -5.35
C LYS A 38 7.00 -11.75 -4.00
N PHE A 39 6.33 -11.31 -2.93
CA PHE A 39 6.58 -11.77 -1.57
C PHE A 39 5.49 -12.69 -1.00
N PHE A 40 4.28 -12.64 -1.54
CA PHE A 40 3.13 -13.39 -1.03
C PHE A 40 2.34 -14.06 -2.15
N HIS A 41 1.52 -15.04 -1.76
CA HIS A 41 0.61 -15.69 -2.70
C HIS A 41 -0.69 -14.89 -2.80
N THR A 42 -0.82 -14.06 -3.84
CA THR A 42 -1.97 -13.19 -4.10
C THR A 42 -3.31 -13.93 -4.01
N LYS A 43 -3.41 -15.15 -4.54
CA LYS A 43 -4.63 -15.98 -4.47
C LYS A 43 -5.06 -16.26 -3.02
N LYS A 44 -4.10 -16.54 -2.13
CA LYS A 44 -4.37 -16.83 -0.72
C LYS A 44 -4.74 -15.57 0.06
N LEU A 45 -4.16 -14.42 -0.31
CA LEU A 45 -4.54 -13.12 0.27
C LEU A 45 -5.97 -12.72 -0.11
N MET A 46 -6.37 -12.92 -1.37
CA MET A 46 -7.74 -12.69 -1.83
C MET A 46 -8.73 -13.58 -1.07
N GLN A 47 -8.43 -14.88 -0.96
CA GLN A 47 -9.25 -15.80 -0.18
C GLN A 47 -9.39 -15.34 1.29
N LEU A 48 -8.31 -14.89 1.90
CA LEU A 48 -8.31 -14.39 3.28
C LEU A 48 -9.20 -13.16 3.47
N LEU A 49 -9.22 -12.28 2.45
CA LEU A 49 -10.03 -11.07 2.40
C LEU A 49 -11.52 -11.41 2.21
N ASP A 50 -11.82 -12.37 1.32
CA ASP A 50 -13.18 -12.87 1.09
C ASP A 50 -13.75 -13.61 2.31
N GLU A 51 -12.94 -14.44 2.98
CA GLU A 51 -13.32 -15.13 4.23
C GLU A 51 -13.66 -14.12 5.34
N HIS A 52 -12.93 -13.00 5.39
CA HIS A 52 -13.22 -11.92 6.33
C HIS A 52 -14.51 -11.19 5.98
N ARG A 53 -14.74 -10.89 4.69
CA ARG A 53 -15.97 -10.24 4.20
C ARG A 53 -17.21 -11.11 4.42
N CYS A 54 -17.07 -12.43 4.24
CA CYS A 54 -18.10 -13.42 4.52
C CYS A 54 -18.41 -13.55 6.03
N GLY A 55 -17.62 -12.91 6.90
CA GLY A 55 -17.82 -12.94 8.35
C GLY A 55 -17.43 -14.27 8.99
N LYS A 56 -16.70 -15.13 8.28
CA LYS A 56 -16.33 -16.48 8.72
C LYS A 56 -15.27 -16.46 9.81
N ALA A 57 -14.34 -15.50 9.75
CA ALA A 57 -13.27 -15.33 10.73
C ALA A 57 -12.73 -13.89 10.78
N ASP A 58 -12.20 -13.50 11.94
CA ASP A 58 -11.57 -12.20 12.15
C ASP A 58 -10.10 -12.23 11.67
N ASN A 59 -9.92 -12.23 10.34
CA ASN A 59 -8.60 -12.20 9.69
C ASN A 59 -8.00 -10.78 9.59
N SER A 60 -8.65 -9.79 10.19
CA SER A 60 -8.28 -8.36 10.16
C SER A 60 -6.82 -8.11 10.54
N ARG A 61 -6.30 -8.80 11.56
CA ARG A 61 -4.90 -8.66 11.99
C ARG A 61 -3.90 -9.18 10.94
N LYS A 62 -4.19 -10.31 10.29
CA LYS A 62 -3.33 -10.89 9.25
C LYS A 62 -3.29 -9.98 8.02
N ILE A 63 -4.47 -9.50 7.59
CA ILE A 63 -4.61 -8.56 6.48
C ILE A 63 -3.81 -7.29 6.77
N TRP A 64 -3.92 -6.75 7.98
CA TRP A 64 -3.18 -5.54 8.39
C TRP A 64 -1.66 -5.71 8.34
N THR A 65 -1.15 -6.84 8.84
CA THR A 65 0.29 -7.12 8.81
C THR A 65 0.82 -7.14 7.38
N VAL A 66 0.12 -7.81 6.47
CA VAL A 66 0.53 -7.86 5.05
C VAL A 66 0.41 -6.49 4.40
N LEU A 67 -0.68 -5.76 4.63
CA LEU A 67 -0.88 -4.42 4.07
C LEU A 67 0.22 -3.45 4.52
N THR A 68 0.56 -3.46 5.81
CA THR A 68 1.61 -2.60 6.37
C THR A 68 2.97 -2.97 5.78
N PHE A 69 3.25 -4.26 5.60
CA PHE A 69 4.48 -4.71 4.95
C PHE A 69 4.58 -4.21 3.50
N ILE A 70 3.51 -4.32 2.71
CA ILE A 70 3.49 -3.84 1.31
C ILE A 70 3.71 -2.33 1.27
N ILE A 71 3.00 -1.55 2.08
CA ILE A 71 3.14 -0.08 2.12
C ILE A 71 4.56 0.32 2.54
N TRP A 72 5.11 -0.36 3.56
CA TRP A 72 6.47 -0.13 4.01
C TRP A 72 7.48 -0.46 2.90
N TYR A 73 7.35 -1.62 2.27
CA TYR A 73 8.24 -2.04 1.18
C TYR A 73 8.18 -1.07 0.00
N GLU A 74 6.98 -0.71 -0.46
CA GLU A 74 6.80 0.30 -1.52
C GLU A 74 7.46 1.63 -1.14
N ARG A 75 7.36 2.05 0.12
CA ARG A 75 7.94 3.31 0.59
C ARG A 75 9.47 3.30 0.59
N PHE A 76 10.10 2.22 1.05
CA PHE A 76 11.55 2.16 1.27
C PHE A 76 12.35 1.54 0.11
N PHE A 77 11.70 0.77 -0.78
CA PHE A 77 12.39 0.09 -1.88
C PHE A 77 11.93 0.53 -3.27
N VAL A 78 10.74 1.14 -3.39
CA VAL A 78 10.19 1.57 -4.69
C VAL A 78 10.17 3.10 -4.81
N LYS A 79 9.87 3.84 -3.73
CA LYS A 79 9.82 5.31 -3.79
C LYS A 79 11.17 6.00 -3.76
N ASP A 80 12.23 5.37 -3.24
CA ASP A 80 13.57 5.96 -3.23
C ASP A 80 14.18 6.11 -4.64
N THR A 81 13.59 5.50 -5.68
CA THR A 81 13.99 5.72 -7.08
C THR A 81 13.29 6.91 -7.75
N ASN A 82 12.24 7.47 -7.14
CA ASN A 82 11.43 8.54 -7.74
C ASN A 82 11.65 9.91 -7.09
N ASP A 83 12.57 10.05 -6.13
CA ASP A 83 12.96 11.35 -5.56
C ASP A 83 13.91 12.17 -6.48
N LEU A 84 13.93 11.86 -7.79
CA LEU A 84 14.56 12.68 -8.82
C LEU A 84 13.55 13.28 -9.83
N SER A 85 12.23 13.07 -9.68
CA SER A 85 11.25 13.61 -10.63
C SER A 85 10.47 14.85 -10.16
N ASP A 86 10.65 15.34 -8.93
CA ASP A 86 9.90 16.52 -8.43
C ASP A 86 10.57 17.89 -8.72
N THR A 87 11.68 17.95 -9.46
CA THR A 87 12.28 19.25 -9.91
C THR A 87 11.98 19.61 -11.36
N THR A 88 11.37 18.74 -12.17
CA THR A 88 11.00 19.11 -13.55
C THR A 88 9.63 19.79 -13.57
N ILE A 89 9.62 21.09 -13.25
CA ILE A 89 8.58 22.01 -13.70
C ILE A 89 8.44 21.85 -15.22
N THR A 90 7.23 21.53 -15.67
CA THR A 90 6.85 21.53 -17.08
C THR A 90 7.00 22.92 -17.67
N PHE A 91 7.98 23.13 -18.56
CA PHE A 91 7.89 24.18 -19.57
C PHE A 91 7.23 23.59 -20.82
N GLY A 92 6.20 24.30 -21.30
CA GLY A 92 5.28 23.83 -22.33
C GLY A 92 5.90 23.65 -23.72
N SER A 93 5.24 22.75 -24.47
CA SER A 93 5.09 22.68 -25.94
C SER A 93 6.04 23.52 -26.82
N ASN A 94 6.91 22.83 -27.57
CA ASN A 94 6.85 22.65 -29.04
C ASN A 94 8.21 22.64 -29.73
N ASN A 95 8.45 21.56 -30.48
CA ASN A 95 9.23 21.46 -31.72
C ASN A 95 10.69 21.94 -31.73
N ASN A 96 11.64 21.05 -31.47
CA ASN A 96 12.73 20.81 -32.43
C ASN A 96 13.49 19.51 -32.12
N VAL A 97 13.87 18.83 -33.19
CA VAL A 97 14.68 17.62 -33.27
C VAL A 97 16.15 17.93 -33.00
N GLN A 98 16.90 16.99 -32.41
CA GLN A 98 18.09 16.33 -33.00
C GLN A 98 18.97 15.69 -31.93
N GLU A 99 19.29 14.41 -32.18
CA GLU A 99 20.45 13.68 -31.67
C GLU A 99 21.69 14.57 -31.60
N TYR A 100 22.51 14.43 -30.55
CA TYR A 100 23.96 14.32 -30.73
C TYR A 100 24.62 13.40 -29.70
N CYS A 101 25.21 12.36 -30.27
CA CYS A 101 26.33 11.51 -29.90
C CYS A 101 27.28 11.96 -28.79
N CYS A 102 27.80 10.95 -28.10
CA CYS A 102 29.03 10.92 -27.31
C CYS A 102 30.19 11.66 -27.97
N ILE A 103 30.98 12.46 -27.23
CA ILE A 103 32.46 12.46 -27.23
C ILE A 103 32.95 13.13 -25.93
N GLY A 104 33.92 12.52 -25.23
CA GLY A 104 34.72 13.17 -24.20
C GLY A 104 35.21 12.23 -23.12
#